data_AF-A0A955WUE0-F1
#
_entry.id   AF-A0A955WUE0-F1
#
_cell.length_a   1.000
_cell.length_b   1.000
_cell.length_c   1.000
_cell.angle_alpha   90.00
_cell.angle_beta   90.00
_cell.angle_gamma   90.00
#
_symmetry.space_group_name_H-M   'P 1'
#
loop_
_entity.id
_entity.type
_entity.pdbx_description
1 polymer ?
#
loop_
_entity_poly.entity_id
_entity_poly.type
_entity_poly.pdbx_seq_one_letter_code
_entity_poly.pdbx_strand_id
1 'polypeptide(L)'
;RAVAHVGGLPVVLKASGGEGGVGVMRADSWPALFGLVDHLLSQGAAPRLMAYVPDGLHWRVVVVGDRAVAAYPNPVGKDDFRSEPSEDLSAYTDQPEPDLAELAVEATQALGLAFAGVDLLVHPSGRTYVLEVNFPCYFPHAQEEADIDVAGPMVDWLWAKAQALVAGSPGGGVAAGGAGTDSASAT
;
A
#
# COMPACT_ATOMS: atom_id res chain seq x y z
N ARG A 1 -2.75 31.04 1.87
CA ARG A 1 -1.92 30.46 2.96
C ARG A 1 -1.64 28.97 2.76
N ALA A 2 -2.65 28.11 2.55
CA ALA A 2 -2.46 26.66 2.37
C ALA A 2 -1.51 26.29 1.22
N VAL A 3 -1.66 26.91 0.04
CA VAL A 3 -0.77 26.70 -1.13
C VAL A 3 0.70 26.94 -0.82
N ALA A 4 1.03 27.94 -0.01
CA ALA A 4 2.42 28.22 0.37
C ALA A 4 3.02 27.12 1.27
N HIS A 5 2.21 26.40 2.05
CA HIS A 5 2.70 25.30 2.90
C HIS A 5 3.06 24.05 2.09
N VAL A 6 2.47 23.91 0.89
CA VAL A 6 2.75 22.80 -0.03
C VAL A 6 3.71 23.19 -1.16
N GLY A 7 4.40 24.33 -1.04
CA GLY A 7 5.48 24.73 -1.95
C GLY A 7 5.07 25.64 -3.12
N GLY A 8 3.81 26.07 -3.20
CA GLY A 8 3.33 26.93 -4.28
C GLY A 8 2.55 26.17 -5.35
N LEU A 9 2.23 26.85 -6.45
CA LEU A 9 1.64 26.22 -7.64
C LEU A 9 2.75 25.61 -8.52
N PRO A 10 2.46 24.53 -9.26
CA PRO A 10 1.18 23.81 -9.31
C PRO A 10 0.91 22.97 -8.05
N VAL A 11 -0.37 22.68 -7.80
CA VAL A 11 -0.83 21.86 -6.67
C VAL A 11 -1.73 20.73 -7.13
N VAL A 12 -1.84 19.69 -6.31
CA VAL A 12 -2.77 18.57 -6.51
C VAL A 12 -3.93 18.69 -5.51
N LEU A 13 -5.16 18.51 -5.99
CA LEU A 13 -6.36 18.33 -5.19
C LEU A 13 -6.80 16.87 -5.26
N LYS A 14 -6.94 16.21 -4.11
CA LYS A 14 -7.50 14.85 -4.01
C LYS A 14 -8.83 14.90 -3.27
N ALA A 15 -9.93 14.67 -4.00
CA ALA A 15 -11.23 14.41 -3.42
C ALA A 15 -11.28 12.97 -2.87
N SER A 16 -11.98 12.77 -1.75
CA SER A 16 -12.15 11.43 -1.17
C SER A 16 -13.22 10.63 -1.92
N GLY A 17 -13.11 9.30 -1.89
CA GLY A 17 -14.17 8.39 -2.37
C GLY A 17 -14.07 7.94 -3.82
N GLY A 18 -12.93 8.12 -4.49
CA GLY A 18 -12.65 7.58 -5.83
C GLY A 18 -11.49 6.57 -5.83
N GLU A 19 -11.49 5.69 -6.83
CA GLU A 19 -10.42 4.75 -7.16
C GLU A 19 -9.83 5.07 -8.54
N GLY A 20 -8.67 4.49 -8.89
CA GLY A 20 -8.07 4.68 -10.22
C GLY A 20 -7.76 6.15 -10.57
N GLY A 21 -7.47 6.98 -9.56
CA GLY A 21 -7.18 8.41 -9.75
C GLY A 21 -8.40 9.29 -10.01
N VAL A 22 -9.63 8.77 -9.96
CA VAL A 22 -10.85 9.59 -10.01
C VAL A 22 -10.86 10.56 -8.82
N GLY A 23 -11.10 11.84 -9.10
CA GLY A 23 -11.09 12.89 -8.07
C GLY A 23 -9.69 13.40 -7.71
N VAL A 24 -8.65 13.04 -8.48
CA VAL A 24 -7.31 13.64 -8.39
C VAL A 24 -7.15 14.65 -9.51
N MET A 25 -6.95 15.93 -9.17
CA MET A 25 -6.87 17.04 -10.11
C MET A 25 -5.60 17.85 -9.89
N ARG A 26 -5.05 18.42 -10.95
CA ARG A 26 -3.93 19.37 -10.90
C ARG A 26 -4.41 20.79 -11.18
N ALA A 27 -3.94 21.75 -10.41
CA ALA A 27 -4.21 23.17 -10.62
C ALA A 27 -2.89 23.93 -10.82
N ASP A 28 -2.71 24.47 -12.03
CA ASP A 28 -1.51 25.24 -12.42
C ASP A 28 -1.63 26.75 -12.18
N SER A 29 -2.84 27.23 -11.87
CA SER A 29 -3.11 28.65 -11.68
C SER A 29 -4.10 28.90 -10.56
N TRP A 30 -4.09 30.11 -10.00
CA TRP A 30 -5.07 30.52 -8.98
C TRP A 30 -6.52 30.43 -9.47
N PRO A 31 -6.89 30.90 -10.68
CA PRO A 31 -8.25 30.75 -11.18
C PRO A 31 -8.68 29.29 -11.30
N ALA A 32 -7.79 28.40 -11.79
CA ALA A 32 -8.08 26.97 -11.87
C ALA A 32 -8.28 26.35 -10.49
N LEU A 33 -7.39 26.66 -9.54
CA LEU A 33 -7.50 26.20 -8.16
C LEU A 33 -8.82 26.63 -7.51
N PHE A 34 -9.18 27.92 -7.62
CA PHE A 34 -10.42 28.43 -7.05
C PHE A 34 -11.65 27.78 -7.66
N GLY A 35 -11.70 27.66 -8.99
CA GLY A 35 -12.82 27.01 -9.67
C GLY A 35 -12.99 25.54 -9.26
N LEU A 36 -11.89 24.79 -9.16
CA LEU A 36 -11.93 23.39 -8.72
C LEU A 36 -12.37 23.25 -7.26
N VAL A 37 -11.83 24.09 -6.35
CA VAL A 37 -12.21 24.06 -4.94
C VAL A 37 -13.68 24.43 -4.76
N ASP A 38 -14.16 25.50 -5.39
CA ASP A 38 -15.56 25.92 -5.31
C ASP A 38 -16.49 24.82 -5.81
N HIS A 39 -16.15 24.19 -6.94
CA HIS A 39 -16.91 23.07 -7.46
C HIS A 39 -16.97 21.90 -6.47
N LEU A 40 -15.83 21.44 -5.95
CA LEU A 40 -15.77 20.31 -5.02
C LEU A 40 -16.53 20.59 -3.72
N LEU A 41 -16.37 21.79 -3.16
CA LEU A 41 -17.09 22.20 -1.96
C LEU A 41 -18.62 22.29 -2.22
N SER A 42 -19.04 22.73 -3.41
CA SER A 42 -20.47 22.75 -3.77
C SER A 42 -21.11 21.36 -3.81
N GLN A 43 -20.30 20.31 -4.05
CA GLN A 43 -20.73 18.91 -4.01
C GLN A 43 -20.62 18.29 -2.61
N GLY A 44 -20.25 19.08 -1.59
CA GLY A 44 -20.03 18.60 -0.23
C GLY A 44 -18.73 17.81 -0.03
N ALA A 45 -17.81 17.84 -1.00
CA ALA A 45 -16.51 17.18 -0.86
C ALA A 45 -15.58 17.98 0.05
N ALA A 46 -14.62 17.29 0.67
CA ALA A 46 -13.55 17.88 1.46
C ALA A 46 -12.18 17.58 0.82
N PRO A 47 -11.78 18.30 -0.25
CA PRO A 47 -10.57 17.96 -0.98
C PRO A 47 -9.30 18.23 -0.18
N ARG A 48 -8.32 17.33 -0.28
CA ARG A 48 -6.97 17.54 0.25
C ARG A 48 -6.10 18.28 -0.74
N LEU A 49 -5.41 19.32 -0.27
CA LEU A 49 -4.42 20.06 -1.03
C LEU A 49 -3.03 19.48 -0.81
N MET A 50 -2.34 19.12 -1.88
CA MET A 50 -1.03 18.47 -1.86
C MET A 50 -0.06 19.18 -2.81
N ALA A 51 1.24 19.04 -2.52
CA ALA A 51 2.29 19.53 -3.42
C ALA A 51 2.27 18.73 -4.72
N TYR A 52 2.49 19.39 -5.85
CA TYR A 52 2.84 18.69 -7.09
C TYR A 52 4.35 18.45 -7.12
N VAL A 53 4.75 17.19 -7.28
CA VAL A 53 6.15 16.80 -7.37
C VAL A 53 6.39 16.30 -8.81
N PRO A 54 7.04 17.11 -9.67
CA PRO A 54 7.36 16.68 -11.04
C PRO A 54 8.42 15.58 -11.05
N ASP A 55 8.53 14.86 -12.16
CA ASP A 55 9.60 13.90 -12.46
C ASP A 55 9.75 12.72 -11.48
N GLY A 56 8.85 12.59 -10.50
CA GLY A 56 8.81 11.47 -9.58
C GLY A 56 8.27 10.21 -10.23
N LEU A 57 8.92 9.08 -9.99
CA LEU A 57 8.41 7.77 -10.36
C LEU A 57 7.60 7.18 -9.21
N HIS A 58 6.32 6.92 -9.45
CA HIS A 58 5.47 6.25 -8.48
C HIS A 58 5.80 4.76 -8.47
N TRP A 59 5.99 4.20 -7.29
CA TRP A 59 6.11 2.77 -7.01
C TRP A 59 5.00 2.34 -6.08
N ARG A 60 4.35 1.22 -6.39
CA ARG A 60 3.56 0.50 -5.41
C ARG A 60 4.42 -0.57 -4.78
N VAL A 61 4.42 -0.63 -3.44
CA VAL A 61 5.07 -1.68 -2.66
C VAL A 61 4.02 -2.42 -1.84
N VAL A 62 3.94 -3.72 -2.00
CA VAL A 62 3.04 -4.57 -1.22
C VAL A 62 3.79 -5.08 0.00
N VAL A 63 3.24 -4.79 1.19
CA VAL A 63 3.82 -5.17 2.48
C VAL A 63 2.93 -6.22 3.13
N VAL A 64 3.56 -7.26 3.67
CA VAL A 64 2.96 -8.29 4.51
C VAL A 64 3.79 -8.41 5.78
N GLY A 65 3.18 -8.15 6.93
CA GLY A 65 3.84 -8.16 8.23
C GLY A 65 4.93 -7.11 8.31
N ASP A 66 6.17 -7.58 8.37
CA ASP A 66 7.41 -6.81 8.45
C ASP A 66 8.22 -6.84 7.15
N ARG A 67 7.64 -7.35 6.06
CA ARG A 67 8.34 -7.54 4.78
C ARG A 67 7.59 -6.91 3.61
N ALA A 68 8.33 -6.24 2.74
CA ALA A 68 7.87 -5.92 1.39
C ALA A 68 8.01 -7.17 0.49
N VAL A 69 6.90 -7.63 -0.09
CA VAL A 69 6.81 -8.90 -0.83
C VAL A 69 6.66 -8.71 -2.33
N ALA A 70 6.26 -7.52 -2.77
CA ALA A 70 6.23 -7.16 -4.18
C ALA A 70 6.42 -5.66 -4.33
N ALA A 71 6.97 -5.22 -5.45
CA ALA A 71 6.95 -3.84 -5.87
C ALA A 71 6.91 -3.70 -7.39
N TYR A 72 6.30 -2.61 -7.85
CA TYR A 72 6.23 -2.30 -9.27
C TYR A 72 6.04 -0.80 -9.51
N PRO A 73 6.58 -0.26 -10.62
CA PRO A 73 6.42 1.14 -10.95
C PRO A 73 5.07 1.38 -11.60
N ASN A 74 4.54 2.58 -11.34
CA ASN A 74 3.36 3.12 -11.97
C ASN A 74 3.80 4.40 -12.72
N PRO A 75 4.24 4.29 -13.99
CA PRO A 75 4.69 5.45 -14.74
C PRO A 75 3.53 6.41 -15.06
N VAL A 76 3.88 7.66 -15.33
CA VAL A 76 2.93 8.67 -15.82
C VAL A 76 2.78 8.53 -17.33
N GLY A 77 1.54 8.51 -17.82
CA GLY A 77 1.23 8.46 -19.25
C GLY A 77 1.59 9.75 -19.99
N LYS A 78 1.40 9.76 -21.30
CA LYS A 78 1.72 10.95 -22.13
C LYS A 78 0.76 12.12 -21.90
N ASP A 79 -0.52 11.82 -21.67
CA ASP A 79 -1.61 12.80 -21.73
C ASP A 79 -2.25 13.07 -20.35
N ASP A 80 -1.79 12.40 -19.30
CA ASP A 80 -2.29 12.56 -17.92
C ASP A 80 -1.09 12.66 -16.96
N PHE A 81 -1.24 13.44 -15.89
CA PHE A 81 -0.22 13.53 -14.82
C PHE A 81 -0.35 12.40 -13.79
N ARG A 82 -1.49 11.70 -13.79
CA ARG A 82 -1.75 10.56 -12.93
C ARG A 82 -0.99 9.35 -13.48
N SER A 83 -0.47 8.55 -12.55
CA SER A 83 0.24 7.31 -12.84
C SER A 83 -0.72 6.13 -12.92
N GLU A 84 -0.40 5.16 -13.75
CA GLU A 84 -1.10 3.88 -13.85
C GLU A 84 -0.10 2.72 -13.72
N PRO A 85 -0.53 1.52 -13.28
CA PRO A 85 0.32 0.33 -13.26
C PRO A 85 1.05 0.11 -14.58
N SER A 86 2.35 -0.19 -14.50
CA SER A 86 3.14 -0.50 -15.68
C SER A 86 2.59 -1.73 -16.40
N GLU A 87 2.40 -1.62 -17.72
CA GLU A 87 2.12 -2.76 -18.60
C GLU A 87 3.37 -3.63 -18.81
N ASP A 88 4.56 -3.09 -18.53
CA ASP A 88 5.82 -3.85 -18.56
C ASP A 88 5.96 -4.66 -17.27
N LEU A 89 5.54 -5.92 -17.34
CA LEU A 89 5.63 -6.89 -16.25
C LEU A 89 7.07 -7.19 -15.82
N SER A 90 8.07 -6.93 -16.67
CA SER A 90 9.47 -7.14 -16.30
C SER A 90 9.99 -6.13 -15.27
N ALA A 91 9.24 -5.04 -15.05
CA ALA A 91 9.54 -4.05 -14.03
C ALA A 91 8.99 -4.41 -12.63
N TYR A 92 8.21 -5.49 -12.52
CA TYR A 92 7.69 -6.00 -11.25
C TYR A 92 8.76 -6.86 -10.57
N THR A 93 8.84 -6.79 -9.25
CA THR A 93 9.85 -7.53 -8.48
C THR A 93 9.34 -7.98 -7.11
N ASP A 94 9.78 -9.15 -6.66
CA ASP A 94 9.61 -9.67 -5.30
C ASP A 94 10.74 -9.20 -4.33
N GLN A 95 11.71 -8.46 -4.86
CA GLN A 95 12.88 -7.94 -4.15
C GLN A 95 12.99 -6.42 -4.37
N PRO A 96 12.08 -5.62 -3.78
CA PRO A 96 12.19 -4.17 -3.83
C PRO A 96 13.52 -3.68 -3.27
N GLU A 97 14.01 -2.56 -3.82
CA GLU A 97 15.19 -1.87 -3.31
C GLU A 97 15.09 -1.63 -1.79
N PRO A 98 16.18 -1.81 -1.00
CA PRO A 98 16.14 -1.78 0.45
C PRO A 98 15.48 -0.52 1.03
N ASP A 99 15.84 0.66 0.53
CA ASP A 99 15.30 1.94 1.00
C ASP A 99 13.79 2.06 0.74
N LEU A 100 13.32 1.49 -0.37
CA LEU A 100 11.90 1.48 -0.76
C LEU A 100 11.12 0.50 0.13
N ALA A 101 11.68 -0.68 0.37
CA ALA A 101 11.12 -1.72 1.21
C ALA A 101 11.00 -1.25 2.67
N GLU A 102 12.07 -0.68 3.23
CA GLU A 102 12.12 -0.19 4.61
C GLU A 102 11.07 0.89 4.83
N LEU A 103 11.01 1.90 3.96
CA LEU A 103 10.03 2.98 4.06
C LEU A 103 8.58 2.46 3.95
N ALA A 104 8.32 1.49 3.09
CA ALA A 104 6.99 0.89 2.96
C ALA A 104 6.58 0.11 4.22
N VAL A 105 7.50 -0.65 4.80
CA VAL A 105 7.28 -1.40 6.05
C VAL A 105 7.02 -0.43 7.20
N GLU A 106 7.85 0.61 7.35
CA GLU A 106 7.67 1.65 8.37
C GLU A 106 6.31 2.36 8.24
N ALA A 107 5.93 2.75 7.02
CA ALA A 107 4.64 3.40 6.77
C ALA A 107 3.45 2.48 7.13
N THR A 108 3.57 1.19 6.84
CA THR A 108 2.55 0.18 7.18
C THR A 108 2.44 -0.01 8.69
N GLN A 109 3.58 -0.12 9.39
CA GLN A 109 3.64 -0.28 10.85
C GLN A 109 3.16 0.97 11.59
N ALA A 110 3.47 2.16 11.10
CA ALA A 110 3.01 3.43 11.69
C ALA A 110 1.48 3.52 11.74
N LEU A 111 0.77 2.80 10.86
CA LEU A 111 -0.68 2.72 10.84
C LEU A 111 -1.24 1.48 11.57
N GLY A 112 -0.38 0.65 12.18
CA GLY A 112 -0.79 -0.59 12.85
C GLY A 112 -1.35 -1.65 11.90
N LEU A 113 -1.02 -1.56 10.62
CA LEU A 113 -1.46 -2.50 9.60
C LEU A 113 -0.46 -3.67 9.51
N ALA A 114 -0.98 -4.84 9.15
CA ALA A 114 -0.17 -6.03 8.86
C ALA A 114 -0.13 -6.37 7.36
N PHE A 115 -0.91 -5.65 6.55
CA PHE A 115 -0.96 -5.80 5.11
C PHE A 115 -1.33 -4.44 4.52
N ALA A 116 -0.61 -3.99 3.51
CA ALA A 116 -0.93 -2.76 2.80
C ALA A 116 -0.21 -2.69 1.45
N GLY A 117 -0.76 -1.86 0.56
CA GLY A 117 -0.07 -1.37 -0.63
C GLY A 117 0.38 0.06 -0.36
N VAL A 118 1.68 0.30 -0.31
CA VAL A 118 2.25 1.62 -0.06
C VAL A 118 2.63 2.25 -1.39
N ASP A 119 2.04 3.40 -1.66
CA ASP A 119 2.31 4.20 -2.85
C ASP A 119 3.42 5.20 -2.50
N LEU A 120 4.59 5.02 -3.12
CA LEU A 120 5.79 5.80 -2.90
C LEU A 120 6.17 6.57 -4.16
N LEU A 121 6.52 7.85 -4.03
CA LEU A 121 7.02 8.66 -5.14
C LEU A 121 8.53 8.87 -4.98
N VAL A 122 9.32 8.24 -5.83
CA VAL A 122 10.78 8.36 -5.85
C VAL A 122 11.18 9.48 -6.79
N HIS A 123 11.73 10.56 -6.23
CA HIS A 123 12.17 11.72 -7.01
C HIS A 123 13.65 11.58 -7.42
N PRO A 124 14.06 12.02 -8.63
CA PRO A 124 15.44 11.93 -9.11
C PRO A 124 16.50 12.61 -8.23
N SER A 125 16.09 13.50 -7.33
CA SER A 125 16.98 14.10 -6.31
C SER A 125 17.37 13.14 -5.17
N GLY A 126 16.88 11.90 -5.17
CA GLY A 126 17.06 10.92 -4.09
C GLY A 126 16.09 11.08 -2.91
N ARG A 127 15.01 11.85 -3.06
CA ARG A 127 13.97 11.97 -2.03
C ARG A 127 12.80 11.05 -2.37
N THR A 128 12.31 10.31 -1.40
CA THR A 128 11.10 9.48 -1.53
C THR A 128 9.97 10.05 -0.67
N TYR A 129 8.77 10.11 -1.23
CA TYR A 129 7.57 10.60 -0.55
C TYR A 129 6.55 9.49 -0.42
N VAL A 130 5.96 9.30 0.75
CA VAL A 130 4.80 8.43 0.93
C VAL A 130 3.55 9.18 0.44
N LEU A 131 2.89 8.64 -0.58
CA LEU A 131 1.67 9.21 -1.16
C LEU A 131 0.43 8.70 -0.42
N GLU A 132 0.35 7.38 -0.24
CA GLU A 132 -0.80 6.70 0.33
C GLU A 132 -0.40 5.32 0.89
N VAL A 133 -1.12 4.88 1.92
CA VAL A 133 -1.04 3.49 2.41
C VAL A 133 -2.44 2.90 2.23
N ASN A 134 -2.58 2.00 1.27
CA ASN A 134 -3.85 1.42 0.87
C ASN A 134 -4.12 0.13 1.64
N PHE A 135 -5.23 0.11 2.38
CA PHE A 135 -5.81 -1.11 2.94
C PHE A 135 -7.34 -1.08 2.79
N PRO A 136 -7.95 -2.09 2.12
CA PRO A 136 -7.29 -3.22 1.44
C PRO A 136 -6.46 -2.79 0.22
N CYS A 137 -5.44 -3.58 -0.12
CA CYS A 137 -4.62 -3.38 -1.31
C CYS A 137 -5.02 -4.34 -2.44
N TYR A 138 -5.16 -3.82 -3.66
CA TYR A 138 -5.34 -4.63 -4.85
C TYR A 138 -3.98 -5.17 -5.34
N PHE A 139 -3.58 -6.32 -4.79
CA PHE A 139 -2.35 -7.04 -5.15
C PHE A 139 -2.41 -7.98 -6.37
N PRO A 140 -3.55 -8.26 -7.05
CA PRO A 140 -3.58 -9.11 -8.25
C PRO A 140 -2.64 -8.69 -9.39
N HIS A 141 -2.31 -7.40 -9.56
CA HIS A 141 -1.28 -7.01 -10.56
C HIS A 141 0.06 -7.73 -10.31
N ALA A 142 0.49 -7.84 -9.05
CA ALA A 142 1.70 -8.58 -8.72
C ALA A 142 1.47 -10.10 -8.79
N GLN A 143 0.36 -10.58 -8.21
CA GLN A 143 0.10 -12.02 -8.04
C GLN A 143 -0.28 -12.76 -9.32
N GLU A 144 -1.17 -12.17 -10.12
CA GLU A 144 -1.76 -12.83 -11.29
C GLU A 144 -1.08 -12.40 -12.58
N GLU A 145 -0.74 -11.12 -12.71
CA GLU A 145 -0.13 -10.61 -13.96
C GLU A 145 1.38 -10.83 -13.97
N ALA A 146 2.08 -10.54 -12.86
CA ALA A 146 3.54 -10.66 -12.76
C ALA A 146 4.05 -11.97 -12.11
N ASP A 147 3.15 -12.89 -11.74
CA ASP A 147 3.49 -14.19 -11.11
C ASP A 147 4.36 -14.07 -9.83
N ILE A 148 4.19 -12.98 -9.07
CA ILE A 148 4.86 -12.76 -7.78
C ILE A 148 3.94 -13.22 -6.65
N ASP A 149 4.35 -14.23 -5.90
CA ASP A 149 3.54 -14.76 -4.79
C ASP A 149 3.42 -13.77 -3.62
N VAL A 150 2.22 -13.18 -3.50
CA VAL A 150 1.84 -12.31 -2.38
C VAL A 150 1.00 -13.08 -1.36
N ALA A 151 0.15 -13.99 -1.82
CA ALA A 151 -0.78 -14.73 -0.97
C ALA A 151 -0.07 -15.73 -0.04
N GLY A 152 0.98 -16.41 -0.50
CA GLY A 152 1.80 -17.30 0.31
C GLY A 152 2.38 -16.61 1.54
N PRO A 153 3.13 -15.50 1.39
CA PRO A 153 3.61 -14.70 2.51
C PRO A 153 2.52 -14.26 3.48
N MET A 154 1.31 -13.93 2.99
CA MET A 154 0.18 -13.58 3.86
C MET A 154 -0.27 -14.75 4.73
N VAL A 155 -0.41 -15.94 4.14
CA VAL A 155 -0.78 -17.17 4.85
C VAL A 155 0.31 -17.55 5.87
N ASP A 156 1.58 -17.50 5.48
CA ASP A 156 2.71 -17.80 6.35
C ASP A 156 2.76 -16.85 7.55
N TRP A 157 2.56 -15.55 7.32
CA TRP A 157 2.54 -14.55 8.38
C TRP A 157 1.37 -14.78 9.36
N LEU A 158 0.17 -15.04 8.83
CA LEU A 158 -1.00 -15.34 9.66
C LEU A 158 -0.81 -16.62 10.47
N TRP A 159 -0.23 -17.66 9.87
CA TRP A 159 0.07 -18.92 10.54
C TRP A 159 1.08 -18.72 11.67
N ALA A 160 2.19 -18.05 11.42
CA ALA A 160 3.21 -17.74 12.42
C ALA A 160 2.62 -16.92 13.58
N LYS A 161 1.80 -15.91 13.28
CA LYS A 161 1.11 -15.11 14.29
C LYS A 161 0.15 -15.95 15.14
N ALA A 162 -0.61 -16.85 14.53
CA ALA A 162 -1.51 -17.75 15.26
C ALA A 162 -0.75 -18.67 16.22
N GLN A 163 0.37 -19.26 15.77
CA GLN A 163 1.22 -20.11 16.62
C GLN A 163 1.77 -19.33 17.82
N ALA A 164 2.23 -18.10 17.61
CA ALA A 164 2.74 -17.24 18.68
C ALA A 164 1.66 -16.89 19.73
N LEU A 165 0.42 -16.65 19.30
CA LEU A 165 -0.70 -16.38 20.20
C LEU A 165 -1.07 -17.60 21.06
N VAL A 166 -1.03 -18.81 20.48
CA VAL A 166 -1.26 -20.05 21.21
C VAL A 166 -0.15 -20.29 22.23
N ALA A 167 1.11 -20.10 21.85
CA ALA A 167 2.27 -20.28 22.74
C ALA A 167 2.33 -19.24 23.87
N GLY A 168 1.87 -18.01 23.62
CA GLY A 168 1.87 -16.91 24.59
C GLY A 168 0.66 -16.90 25.54
N SER A 169 -0.32 -17.79 25.36
CA SER A 169 -1.51 -17.86 26.21
C SER A 169 -1.21 -18.67 27.50
N PRO A 170 -1.40 -18.11 28.70
CA PRO A 170 -1.21 -18.86 29.95
C PRO A 170 -2.36 -19.86 30.11
N GLY A 171 -2.19 -21.07 29.55
CA GLY A 171 -3.18 -22.15 29.66
C GLY A 171 -3.26 -23.14 28.49
N GLY A 172 -2.42 -23.03 27.46
CA GLY A 172 -2.45 -23.93 26.29
C GLY A 172 -1.80 -25.30 26.51
N GLY A 173 -2.03 -25.94 27.66
CA GLY A 173 -1.73 -27.36 27.82
C GLY A 173 -2.73 -28.16 26.99
N VAL A 174 -2.38 -28.50 25.76
CA VAL A 174 -3.03 -29.63 25.09
C VAL A 174 -2.60 -30.85 25.88
N ALA A 175 -3.50 -31.36 26.73
CA ALA A 175 -3.34 -32.65 27.35
C ALA A 175 -3.10 -33.67 26.24
N ALA A 176 -1.86 -34.13 26.12
CA ALA A 176 -1.54 -35.35 25.41
C ALA A 176 -2.32 -36.47 26.09
N GLY A 177 -3.50 -36.80 25.55
CA GLY A 177 -4.29 -37.97 25.93
C GLY A 177 -3.56 -39.23 25.48
N GLY A 178 -2.54 -39.63 26.23
CA GLY A 178 -1.87 -40.91 26.10
C GLY A 178 -1.99 -41.68 27.42
N ALA A 179 -2.82 -42.73 27.41
CA ALA A 179 -2.54 -44.05 27.99
C ALA A 179 -3.87 -44.78 28.27
N GLY A 180 -3.97 -46.02 27.81
CA GLY A 180 -5.07 -46.91 28.19
C GLY A 180 -5.29 -48.05 27.23
N THR A 181 -4.29 -48.90 27.07
CA THR A 181 -4.46 -50.26 26.58
C THR A 181 -5.52 -50.99 27.40
N ASP A 182 -6.51 -51.60 26.75
CA ASP A 182 -7.16 -52.78 27.33
C ASP A 182 -7.29 -53.86 26.25
N SER A 183 -6.42 -54.84 26.41
CA SER A 183 -6.54 -56.17 25.84
C SER A 183 -7.70 -56.90 26.50
N ALA A 184 -8.67 -57.39 25.72
CA ALA A 184 -9.43 -58.57 26.11
C ALA A 184 -9.92 -59.35 24.89
N SER A 185 -9.39 -60.56 24.77
CA SER A 185 -9.85 -61.67 23.93
C SER A 185 -11.18 -62.28 24.40
N ALA A 186 -11.74 -63.16 23.56
CA ALA A 186 -12.93 -64.00 23.71
C ALA A 186 -14.22 -63.30 23.23
N THR A 187 -15.00 -63.80 22.27
CA THR A 187 -15.15 -65.16 21.69
C THR A 187 -15.74 -65.02 20.29
#